data_AF-A0A7C3AQ44-F1
#
_entry.id   AF-A0A7C3AQ44-F1
#
_cell.length_a   1.000
_cell.length_b   1.000
_cell.length_c   1.000
_cell.angle_alpha   90.00
_cell.angle_beta   90.00
_cell.angle_gamma   90.00
#
_symmetry.space_group_name_H-M   'P 1'
#
loop_
_entity.id
_entity.type
_entity.pdbx_description
1 polymer ?
#
loop_
_entity_poly.entity_id
_entity_poly.type
_entity_poly.pdbx_seq_one_letter_code
_entity_poly.pdbx_strand_id
1 'polypeptide(L)'
;MAGSGPRFGPRQGSATTQSPLGCGPRGSGHRLRVRGRSIRKAWIKSISSGAGCGSTPGTRALSSYLGSPIGWRWCGSGGRSRRRRCWPASSTRKTHRLIERGQACRSFWEGTRPPVSNRCAGIRFGTDGWRGIIADDCTVETVRCVGRAYAEFLYEQGLDRRPRVVLGFDRRFASDLFAEALADELSLAGVDVLMCRQPVPTPVVSFVITQFGADGGLVVTASHNPPRYNGVKIKTAAGASAPPELCRALEERIARSQPGPKAPARGNITDVRPLDAYLERLERVAPVAAIRAAGFTVIADPLYGTTAGLLPQLLNGDLTKCVEINAVHNPLFPGISGPEPVEQNLGKLQRAVVDGRATLGLAFDGDGDRLG
;
A
#
# COMPACT_ATOMS: atom_id res chain seq x y z
N MET A 1 46.47 -54.96 -19.79
CA MET A 1 45.84 -55.09 -18.46
C MET A 1 44.44 -54.50 -18.53
N ALA A 2 43.49 -55.19 -17.92
CA ALA A 2 42.03 -55.00 -17.93
C ALA A 2 41.55 -53.53 -17.77
N GLY A 3 40.38 -53.09 -18.22
CA GLY A 3 39.24 -53.74 -18.85
C GLY A 3 38.07 -52.74 -18.96
N SER A 4 37.59 -52.53 -20.20
CA SER A 4 36.18 -52.63 -20.64
C SER A 4 35.05 -51.95 -19.82
N GLY A 5 34.41 -50.94 -20.43
CA GLY A 5 33.00 -50.54 -20.17
C GLY A 5 32.00 -51.52 -20.83
N PRO A 6 30.79 -51.11 -21.31
CA PRO A 6 29.93 -49.96 -21.00
C PRO A 6 28.43 -50.35 -20.77
N ARG A 7 27.58 -49.32 -20.67
CA ARG A 7 26.09 -49.19 -20.62
C ARG A 7 25.20 -50.32 -21.20
N PHE A 8 24.00 -50.52 -20.61
CA PHE A 8 22.63 -50.37 -21.20
C PHE A 8 21.52 -50.76 -20.17
N GLY A 9 20.33 -50.09 -20.18
CA GLY A 9 19.12 -50.41 -19.37
C GLY A 9 18.23 -51.50 -20.03
N PRO A 10 16.87 -51.57 -19.90
CA PRO A 10 15.89 -51.06 -18.92
C PRO A 10 14.83 -52.13 -18.43
N ARG A 11 13.78 -51.69 -17.70
CA ARG A 11 12.37 -52.23 -17.54
C ARG A 11 11.91 -53.06 -16.31
N GLN A 12 10.81 -52.54 -15.70
CA GLN A 12 9.51 -53.12 -15.27
C GLN A 12 9.29 -53.85 -13.92
N GLY A 13 8.09 -53.58 -13.34
CA GLY A 13 7.34 -54.33 -12.30
C GLY A 13 6.77 -53.41 -11.19
N SER A 14 5.56 -52.82 -11.25
CA SER A 14 4.18 -53.32 -11.06
C SER A 14 3.77 -53.75 -9.63
N ALA A 15 2.88 -52.93 -9.06
CA ALA A 15 1.58 -53.28 -8.45
C ALA A 15 1.43 -53.75 -6.96
N THR A 16 0.55 -53.00 -6.28
CA THR A 16 -0.62 -53.39 -5.48
C THR A 16 -0.55 -53.70 -3.96
N THR A 17 -1.28 -52.82 -3.23
CA THR A 17 -2.30 -53.06 -2.17
C THR A 17 -1.92 -53.69 -0.83
N GLN A 18 -2.24 -53.01 0.27
CA GLN A 18 -3.48 -53.25 1.06
C GLN A 18 -3.56 -52.32 2.28
N SER A 19 -4.74 -51.73 2.49
CA SER A 19 -5.21 -51.14 3.75
C SER A 19 -5.53 -52.25 4.78
N PRO A 20 -5.78 -51.87 6.05
CA PRO A 20 -7.11 -52.20 6.56
C PRO A 20 -7.83 -51.05 7.28
N LEU A 21 -9.16 -51.19 7.22
CA LEU A 21 -10.24 -50.39 7.77
C LEU A 21 -10.38 -50.54 9.29
N GLY A 22 -11.09 -49.61 9.93
CA GLY A 22 -11.73 -49.89 11.23
C GLY A 22 -12.31 -48.71 12.02
N CYS A 23 -13.54 -48.30 11.66
CA CYS A 23 -14.67 -47.89 12.53
C CYS A 23 -14.58 -46.71 13.55
N GLY A 24 -15.51 -45.74 13.40
CA GLY A 24 -15.94 -44.78 14.46
C GLY A 24 -16.96 -45.41 15.44
N PRO A 25 -17.88 -44.67 16.15
CA PRO A 25 -18.17 -43.22 16.16
C PRO A 25 -18.43 -42.63 17.60
N ARG A 26 -19.05 -41.43 17.67
CA ARG A 26 -19.55 -40.63 18.83
C ARG A 26 -18.51 -39.63 19.37
N GLY A 27 -18.75 -38.33 19.54
CA GLY A 27 -19.98 -37.56 19.70
C GLY A 27 -19.85 -36.74 21.00
N SER A 28 -19.48 -35.46 20.92
CA SER A 28 -19.82 -34.47 21.96
C SER A 28 -19.59 -33.06 21.41
N GLY A 29 -20.64 -32.25 21.51
CA GLY A 29 -20.63 -30.87 21.04
C GLY A 29 -19.87 -29.96 21.99
N HIS A 30 -19.04 -29.09 21.42
CA HIS A 30 -18.68 -27.84 22.07
C HIS A 30 -19.10 -26.66 21.20
N ARG A 31 -20.11 -25.95 21.72
CA ARG A 31 -20.58 -24.66 21.21
C ARG A 31 -19.43 -23.66 21.25
N LEU A 32 -19.06 -23.17 20.08
CA LEU A 32 -18.33 -21.91 19.90
C LEU A 32 -19.11 -20.77 20.58
N ARG A 33 -18.60 -20.26 21.70
CA ARG A 33 -18.95 -18.93 22.22
C ARG A 33 -17.80 -17.98 21.89
N VAL A 34 -17.78 -17.47 20.66
CA VAL A 34 -16.98 -16.29 20.33
C VAL A 34 -17.70 -15.07 20.90
N ARG A 35 -17.22 -14.56 22.04
CA ARG A 35 -17.66 -13.26 22.56
C ARG A 35 -17.09 -12.16 21.65
N GLY A 36 -17.85 -11.79 20.63
CA GLY A 36 -17.62 -10.57 19.87
C GLY A 36 -17.79 -9.34 20.76
N ARG A 37 -16.69 -8.79 21.30
CA ARG A 37 -16.65 -7.43 21.83
C ARG A 37 -16.10 -6.49 20.76
N SER A 38 -17.05 -5.98 19.98
CA SER A 38 -17.04 -4.75 19.20
C SER A 38 -15.82 -3.82 19.34
N ILE A 39 -15.05 -3.74 18.25
CA ILE A 39 -14.01 -2.73 17.93
C ILE A 39 -14.52 -1.29 18.01
N ARG A 40 -15.85 -1.05 18.08
CA ARG A 40 -16.42 0.31 18.15
C ARG A 40 -16.22 1.00 19.51
N LYS A 41 -15.98 0.27 20.60
CA LYS A 41 -15.84 0.89 21.95
C LYS A 41 -14.44 1.40 22.26
N ALA A 42 -13.40 0.91 21.58
CA ALA A 42 -12.03 1.39 21.76
C ALA A 42 -11.81 2.76 21.10
N TRP A 43 -12.53 3.05 20.00
CA TRP A 43 -12.37 4.28 19.24
C TRP A 43 -12.96 5.52 19.94
N ILE A 44 -14.10 5.38 20.64
CA ILE A 44 -14.73 6.50 21.36
C ILE A 44 -13.94 6.92 22.62
N LYS A 45 -13.20 5.98 23.25
CA LYS A 45 -12.39 6.29 24.45
C LYS A 45 -11.07 7.02 24.13
N SER A 46 -10.49 6.81 22.95
CA SER A 46 -9.26 7.50 22.52
C SER A 46 -9.49 9.00 22.24
N ILE A 47 -10.69 9.36 21.77
CA ILE A 47 -11.07 10.75 21.49
C ILE A 47 -11.42 11.54 22.76
N SER A 48 -11.72 10.86 23.87
CA SER A 48 -12.23 11.48 25.10
C SER A 48 -11.23 11.56 26.26
N SER A 49 -9.99 11.07 26.12
CA SER A 49 -8.96 11.18 27.15
C SER A 49 -8.05 12.42 27.03
N GLY A 50 -8.47 13.43 26.26
CA GLY A 50 -7.72 14.67 26.04
C GLY A 50 -8.58 15.92 26.17
N ALA A 51 -9.43 16.01 27.20
CA ALA A 51 -10.09 17.26 27.58
C ALA A 51 -10.63 17.15 29.02
N GLY A 52 -9.85 17.63 29.98
CA GLY A 52 -10.41 18.01 31.28
C GLY A 52 -11.14 19.34 31.14
N CYS A 53 -12.47 19.30 31.09
CA CYS A 53 -13.36 20.37 31.52
C CYS A 53 -14.73 19.76 31.81
N GLY A 54 -15.22 19.99 33.02
CA GLY A 54 -16.40 19.35 33.56
C GLY A 54 -17.73 19.81 32.95
N SER A 55 -18.79 19.23 33.51
CA SER A 55 -20.23 19.40 33.28
C SER A 55 -20.88 18.52 32.19
N THR A 56 -21.44 17.39 32.64
CA THR A 56 -22.74 16.84 32.19
C THR A 56 -23.89 17.74 32.70
N PRO A 57 -25.16 17.66 32.19
CA PRO A 57 -25.82 16.49 31.59
C PRO A 57 -26.66 16.76 30.32
N GLY A 58 -27.08 15.68 29.62
CA GLY A 58 -28.10 15.77 28.58
C GLY A 58 -28.20 14.55 27.66
N THR A 59 -28.78 13.45 28.15
CA THR A 59 -29.26 12.31 27.36
C THR A 59 -30.46 12.70 26.49
N ARG A 60 -30.41 12.48 25.16
CA ARG A 60 -31.57 12.10 24.30
C ARG A 60 -31.22 11.85 22.83
N ALA A 61 -31.82 10.78 22.29
CA ALA A 61 -32.26 10.51 20.90
C ALA A 61 -31.18 10.25 19.82
N LEU A 62 -31.03 8.99 19.35
CA LEU A 62 -31.75 8.29 18.24
C LEU A 62 -31.07 8.56 16.88
N SER A 63 -30.42 7.56 16.26
CA SER A 63 -31.00 6.53 15.39
C SER A 63 -31.62 7.07 14.10
N SER A 64 -30.86 7.01 13.00
CA SER A 64 -31.33 6.63 11.65
C SER A 64 -30.22 6.98 10.65
N TYR A 65 -29.84 6.06 9.77
CA TYR A 65 -29.64 6.27 8.33
C TYR A 65 -29.08 4.97 7.72
N LEU A 66 -29.99 4.11 7.29
CA LEU A 66 -29.79 3.00 6.36
C LEU A 66 -30.73 3.24 5.17
N GLY A 67 -30.17 3.23 3.96
CA GLY A 67 -30.87 3.09 2.67
C GLY A 67 -31.77 4.27 2.27
N SER A 68 -32.00 4.59 1.00
CA SER A 68 -31.73 3.89 -0.25
C SER A 68 -31.99 4.86 -1.43
N PRO A 69 -32.00 4.47 -2.73
CA PRO A 69 -31.30 5.18 -3.80
C PRO A 69 -32.17 6.14 -4.64
N ILE A 70 -31.47 7.03 -5.34
CA ILE A 70 -32.04 8.03 -6.26
C ILE A 70 -32.49 7.33 -7.55
N GLY A 71 -33.81 7.27 -7.76
CA GLY A 71 -34.44 6.96 -9.04
C GLY A 71 -34.54 8.22 -9.91
N TRP A 72 -34.19 8.09 -11.18
CA TRP A 72 -34.37 9.13 -12.20
C TRP A 72 -35.82 9.13 -12.69
N ARG A 73 -36.46 10.30 -12.72
CA ARG A 73 -37.68 10.54 -13.48
C ARG A 73 -37.52 11.79 -14.34
N TRP A 74 -37.69 11.59 -15.64
CA TRP A 74 -37.94 12.60 -16.66
C TRP A 74 -39.35 13.18 -16.51
N CYS A 75 -39.50 14.49 -16.68
CA CYS A 75 -40.75 15.15 -17.09
C CYS A 75 -40.42 16.37 -17.95
N GLY A 76 -41.08 16.49 -19.09
CA GLY A 76 -40.79 17.44 -20.16
C GLY A 76 -41.56 18.77 -20.11
N SER A 77 -41.05 19.67 -20.96
CA SER A 77 -41.68 20.75 -21.74
C SER A 77 -42.80 21.63 -21.14
N GLY A 78 -42.53 22.95 -21.05
CA GLY A 78 -43.54 24.00 -21.23
C GLY A 78 -43.25 25.35 -20.58
N GLY A 79 -43.02 26.41 -21.37
CA GLY A 79 -43.60 27.74 -21.11
C GLY A 79 -42.79 28.85 -20.40
N ARG A 80 -42.21 29.75 -21.22
CA ARG A 80 -42.04 31.23 -21.12
C ARG A 80 -41.71 31.95 -19.78
N SER A 81 -40.52 32.58 -19.83
CA SER A 81 -40.11 33.92 -19.37
C SER A 81 -40.58 34.48 -18.01
N ARG A 82 -39.61 34.62 -17.10
CA ARG A 82 -39.31 35.88 -16.38
C ARG A 82 -37.90 35.81 -15.78
N ARG A 83 -37.01 36.71 -16.23
CA ARG A 83 -35.67 36.90 -15.64
C ARG A 83 -35.84 37.41 -14.20
N ARG A 84 -35.36 36.65 -13.21
CA ARG A 84 -35.02 37.15 -11.88
C ARG A 84 -33.61 36.70 -11.53
N ARG A 85 -32.72 37.66 -11.31
CA ARG A 85 -31.40 37.44 -10.74
C ARG A 85 -31.58 37.01 -9.28
N CYS A 86 -31.17 35.79 -8.94
CA CYS A 86 -31.03 35.36 -7.56
C CYS A 86 -29.54 35.37 -7.21
N TRP A 87 -29.16 36.24 -6.27
CA TRP A 87 -27.88 36.15 -5.56
C TRP A 87 -27.91 34.92 -4.63
N PRO A 88 -26.81 34.17 -4.46
CA PRO A 88 -26.75 33.18 -3.40
C PRO A 88 -26.67 33.86 -2.04
N ALA A 89 -27.51 33.40 -1.12
CA ALA A 89 -27.56 33.81 0.27
C ALA A 89 -26.22 33.57 0.98
N SER A 90 -25.89 34.53 1.83
CA SER A 90 -24.79 34.59 2.79
C SER A 90 -24.37 33.25 3.40
N SER A 91 -23.07 32.97 3.31
CA SER A 91 -22.39 31.94 4.11
C SER A 91 -22.61 32.21 5.61
N THR A 92 -23.16 31.24 6.31
CA THR A 92 -23.42 31.34 7.74
C THR A 92 -22.14 31.18 8.55
N ARG A 93 -22.01 31.91 9.66
CA ARG A 93 -20.87 31.94 10.61
C ARG A 93 -20.34 30.58 11.11
N LYS A 94 -20.98 29.46 10.76
CA LYS A 94 -20.55 28.09 11.12
C LYS A 94 -19.41 27.58 10.23
N THR A 95 -19.28 28.04 8.99
CA THR A 95 -18.17 27.61 8.10
C THR A 95 -16.84 28.25 8.49
N HIS A 96 -16.85 29.49 9.01
CA HIS A 96 -15.63 30.17 9.49
C HIS A 96 -14.99 29.47 10.70
N ARG A 97 -15.79 28.98 11.66
CA ARG A 97 -15.24 28.30 12.86
C ARG A 97 -14.60 26.93 12.58
N LEU A 98 -14.98 26.26 11.48
CA LEU A 98 -14.36 24.99 11.08
C LEU A 98 -13.01 25.21 10.37
N ILE A 99 -12.90 26.29 9.61
CA ILE A 99 -11.64 26.70 8.97
C ILE A 99 -10.64 27.20 10.02
N GLU A 100 -11.08 28.00 10.99
CA GLU A 100 -10.24 28.46 12.12
C GLU A 100 -9.74 27.30 12.99
N ARG A 101 -10.56 26.26 13.22
CA ARG A 101 -10.11 25.04 13.93
C ARG A 101 -9.13 24.20 13.10
N GLY A 102 -9.29 24.14 11.78
CA GLY A 102 -8.34 23.49 10.87
C GLY A 102 -7.02 24.26 10.70
N GLN A 103 -7.02 25.57 10.91
CA GLN A 103 -5.80 26.40 10.99
C GLN A 103 -5.15 26.31 12.38
N ALA A 104 -5.95 26.29 13.45
CA ALA A 104 -5.46 26.11 14.82
C ALA A 104 -4.79 24.74 15.05
N CYS A 105 -5.30 23.68 14.42
CA CYS A 105 -4.62 22.38 14.41
C CYS A 105 -3.28 22.43 13.67
N ARG A 106 -3.13 23.22 12.59
CA ARG A 106 -1.83 23.37 11.91
C ARG A 106 -0.84 24.18 12.74
N SER A 107 -1.29 25.27 13.35
CA SER A 107 -0.42 26.13 14.18
C SER A 107 0.00 25.47 15.50
N PHE A 108 -0.78 24.51 16.03
CA PHE A 108 -0.37 23.73 17.21
C PHE A 108 0.87 22.85 16.94
N TRP A 109 1.06 22.39 15.70
CA TRP A 109 2.25 21.61 15.30
C TRP A 109 3.43 22.48 14.83
N GLU A 110 3.22 23.78 14.60
CA GLU A 110 4.27 24.69 14.09
C GLU A 110 5.21 25.23 15.19
N GLY A 111 4.85 25.10 16.48
CA GLY A 111 5.58 25.76 17.57
C GLY A 111 6.68 24.94 18.26
N THR A 112 6.53 23.63 18.43
CA THR A 112 7.50 22.78 19.13
C THR A 112 7.32 21.33 18.71
N ARG A 113 8.37 20.72 18.14
CA ARG A 113 8.38 19.28 17.85
C ARG A 113 8.21 18.51 19.16
N PRO A 114 7.18 17.67 19.33
CA PRO A 114 7.05 16.88 20.54
C PRO A 114 8.27 15.94 20.67
N PRO A 115 8.74 15.66 21.91
CA PRO A 115 9.78 14.68 22.13
C PRO A 115 9.33 13.33 21.56
N VAL A 116 10.27 12.61 20.94
CA VAL A 116 10.01 11.34 20.27
C VAL A 116 9.51 10.33 21.31
N SER A 117 8.33 9.75 21.13
CA SER A 117 7.81 8.79 22.09
C SER A 117 8.58 7.48 22.04
N ASN A 118 8.49 6.71 23.13
CA ASN A 118 9.08 5.38 23.25
C ASN A 118 8.61 4.39 22.17
N ARG A 119 7.55 4.72 21.40
CA ARG A 119 7.06 3.90 20.27
C ARG A 119 8.05 3.84 19.11
N CYS A 120 8.84 4.88 18.88
CA CYS A 120 9.80 4.86 17.78
C CYS A 120 10.98 3.90 18.03
N ALA A 121 11.36 3.67 19.29
CA ALA A 121 12.46 2.78 19.65
C ALA A 121 12.25 1.30 19.24
N GLY A 122 10.99 0.90 19.02
CA GLY A 122 10.61 -0.46 18.58
C GLY A 122 10.78 -0.74 17.09
N ILE A 123 11.15 0.26 16.27
CA ILE A 123 11.32 0.07 14.83
C ILE A 123 12.55 -0.80 14.55
N ARG A 124 12.34 -1.88 13.80
CA ARG A 124 13.39 -2.77 13.28
C ARG A 124 13.13 -3.08 11.82
N PHE A 125 14.14 -2.89 10.98
CA PHE A 125 14.06 -3.17 9.55
C PHE A 125 14.42 -4.62 9.31
N GLY A 126 13.50 -5.35 8.67
CA GLY A 126 13.77 -6.68 8.14
C GLY A 126 14.50 -6.61 6.81
N THR A 127 14.51 -7.74 6.08
CA THR A 127 15.20 -7.90 4.79
C THR A 127 14.80 -6.84 3.75
N ASP A 128 13.55 -6.38 3.77
CA ASP A 128 13.07 -5.38 2.81
C ASP A 128 12.15 -4.37 3.49
N GLY A 129 12.69 -3.65 4.46
CA GLY A 129 12.02 -2.56 5.17
C GLY A 129 11.45 -2.94 6.53
N TRP A 130 10.81 -1.96 7.16
CA TRP A 130 10.09 -2.15 8.43
C TRP A 130 8.61 -2.44 8.16
N ARG A 131 8.00 -3.25 9.03
CA ARG A 131 6.58 -3.65 8.99
C ARG A 131 6.00 -3.56 10.40
N GLY A 132 4.76 -3.10 10.50
CA GLY A 132 4.06 -2.95 11.76
C GLY A 132 2.55 -3.09 11.62
N ILE A 133 1.87 -3.43 12.71
CA ILE A 133 0.40 -3.46 12.73
C ILE A 133 -0.12 -2.02 12.68
N ILE A 134 -1.05 -1.75 11.75
CA ILE A 134 -1.65 -0.42 11.59
C ILE A 134 -2.34 0.00 12.89
N ALA A 135 -2.10 1.25 13.30
CA ALA A 135 -2.61 1.87 14.53
C ALA A 135 -2.06 1.29 15.85
N ASP A 136 -1.12 0.35 15.79
CA ASP A 136 -0.36 -0.14 16.94
C ASP A 136 1.12 0.23 16.75
N ASP A 137 1.85 -0.55 15.94
CA ASP A 137 3.25 -0.26 15.58
C ASP A 137 3.34 0.75 14.44
N CYS A 138 2.53 0.58 13.39
CA CYS A 138 2.55 1.43 12.20
C CYS A 138 1.54 2.58 12.36
N THR A 139 2.06 3.71 12.83
CA THR A 139 1.34 4.95 13.08
C THR A 139 2.00 6.12 12.33
N VAL A 140 1.27 7.25 12.21
CA VAL A 140 1.83 8.49 11.65
C VAL A 140 3.10 8.91 12.40
N GLU A 141 3.11 8.76 13.73
CA GLU A 141 4.24 9.10 14.58
C GLU A 141 5.50 8.27 14.24
N THR A 142 5.36 6.95 14.20
CA THR A 142 6.47 6.03 13.90
C THR A 142 6.96 6.17 12.46
N VAL A 143 6.05 6.45 11.52
CA VAL A 143 6.41 6.71 10.11
C VAL A 143 7.21 8.01 10.00
N ARG A 144 6.85 9.07 10.73
CA ARG A 144 7.66 10.30 10.82
C ARG A 144 9.04 10.05 11.44
N CYS A 145 9.15 9.14 12.41
CA CYS A 145 10.46 8.74 12.94
C CYS A 145 11.37 8.13 11.87
N VAL A 146 10.82 7.30 10.97
CA VAL A 146 11.57 6.79 9.80
C VAL A 146 12.00 7.94 8.88
N GLY A 147 11.08 8.83 8.51
CA GLY A 147 11.39 9.97 7.63
C GLY A 147 12.49 10.88 8.19
N ARG A 148 12.46 11.13 9.50
CA ARG A 148 13.47 11.92 10.21
C ARG A 148 14.85 11.28 10.19
N ALA A 149 14.92 10.00 10.56
CA ALA A 149 16.18 9.26 10.55
C ALA A 149 16.77 9.15 9.15
N TYR A 150 15.89 9.00 8.14
CA TYR A 150 16.31 8.96 6.74
C TYR A 150 16.86 10.31 6.25
N ALA A 151 16.21 11.42 6.61
CA ALA A 151 16.73 12.75 6.29
C ALA A 151 18.10 13.01 6.93
N GLU A 152 18.27 12.68 8.22
CA GLU A 152 19.56 12.77 8.92
C GLU A 152 20.64 11.94 8.21
N PHE A 153 20.34 10.68 7.88
CA PHE A 153 21.23 9.81 7.12
C PHE A 153 21.68 10.42 5.77
N LEU A 154 20.77 11.04 5.02
CA LEU A 154 21.08 11.65 3.73
C LEU A 154 21.99 12.87 3.85
N TYR A 155 21.79 13.73 4.85
CA TYR A 155 22.68 14.88 5.06
C TYR A 155 24.09 14.48 5.47
N GLU A 156 24.23 13.39 6.22
CA GLU A 156 25.55 12.85 6.59
C GLU A 156 26.33 12.28 5.40
N GLN A 157 25.68 12.05 4.25
CA GLN A 157 26.38 11.68 3.02
C GLN A 157 27.17 12.85 2.40
N GLY A 158 27.07 14.07 2.94
CA GLY A 158 27.88 15.21 2.53
C GLY A 158 27.55 15.74 1.12
N LEU A 159 26.28 15.68 0.70
CA LEU A 159 25.85 16.20 -0.60
C LEU A 159 26.00 17.73 -0.67
N ASP A 160 26.55 18.25 -1.77
CA ASP A 160 26.68 19.70 -2.03
C ASP A 160 25.34 20.41 -2.34
N ARG A 161 24.24 19.66 -2.31
CA ARG A 161 22.88 20.14 -2.58
C ARG A 161 21.89 19.53 -1.60
N ARG A 162 20.65 20.04 -1.63
CA ARG A 162 19.54 19.38 -0.92
C ARG A 162 19.38 17.93 -1.41
N PRO A 163 19.22 16.97 -0.48
CA PRO A 163 18.85 15.62 -0.85
C PRO A 163 17.49 15.60 -1.56
N ARG A 164 17.32 14.67 -2.49
CA ARG A 164 16.09 14.43 -3.24
C ARG A 164 15.65 12.98 -3.04
N VAL A 165 14.40 12.77 -2.64
CA VAL A 165 13.85 11.45 -2.31
C VAL A 165 12.60 11.18 -3.13
N VAL A 166 12.49 9.97 -3.69
CA VAL A 166 11.23 9.50 -4.30
C VAL A 166 10.37 8.84 -3.25
N LEU A 167 9.08 9.15 -3.23
CA LEU A 167 8.13 8.56 -2.31
C LEU A 167 6.95 7.95 -3.07
N GLY A 168 6.71 6.66 -2.84
CA GLY A 168 5.56 5.94 -3.35
C GLY A 168 4.86 5.12 -2.27
N PHE A 169 3.73 4.53 -2.63
CA PHE A 169 2.92 3.75 -1.69
C PHE A 169 2.04 2.73 -2.42
N ASP A 170 1.59 1.70 -1.69
CA ASP A 170 0.71 0.65 -2.22
C ASP A 170 -0.78 0.88 -1.91
N ARG A 171 -1.63 -0.11 -2.22
CA ARG A 171 -3.09 -0.04 -2.02
C ARG A 171 -3.56 -0.48 -0.63
N ARG A 172 -2.68 -0.54 0.38
CA ARG A 172 -3.10 -0.88 1.74
C ARG A 172 -3.84 0.27 2.40
N PHE A 173 -4.58 -0.06 3.45
CA PHE A 173 -5.29 0.93 4.25
C PHE A 173 -4.31 1.99 4.78
N ALA A 174 -4.64 3.26 4.53
CA ALA A 174 -3.90 4.46 4.96
C ALA A 174 -2.46 4.60 4.40
N SER A 175 -2.08 3.83 3.37
CA SER A 175 -0.76 3.96 2.73
C SER A 175 -0.51 5.37 2.16
N ASP A 176 -1.54 5.99 1.60
CA ASP A 176 -1.56 7.38 1.12
C ASP A 176 -1.27 8.39 2.26
N LEU A 177 -1.99 8.26 3.38
CA LEU A 177 -1.84 9.12 4.55
C LEU A 177 -0.45 9.01 5.17
N PHE A 178 0.11 7.80 5.25
CA PHE A 178 1.47 7.59 5.74
C PHE A 178 2.53 8.16 4.79
N ALA A 179 2.30 8.06 3.48
CA ALA A 179 3.18 8.68 2.50
C ALA A 179 3.14 10.21 2.59
N GLU A 180 1.96 10.83 2.74
CA GLU A 180 1.86 12.27 2.98
C GLU A 180 2.59 12.70 4.26
N ALA A 181 2.47 11.92 5.34
CA ALA A 181 3.20 12.19 6.58
C ALA A 181 4.73 12.10 6.42
N LEU A 182 5.23 11.14 5.63
CA LEU A 182 6.66 11.05 5.27
C LEU A 182 7.11 12.24 4.42
N ALA A 183 6.34 12.60 3.40
CA ALA A 183 6.66 13.73 2.53
C ALA A 183 6.79 15.02 3.33
N ASP A 184 5.84 15.27 4.23
CA ASP A 184 5.86 16.43 5.12
C ASP A 184 7.07 16.43 6.05
N GLU A 185 7.43 15.28 6.64
CA GLU A 185 8.58 15.18 7.54
C GLU A 185 9.90 15.42 6.80
N LEU A 186 10.05 14.84 5.61
CA LEU A 186 11.22 15.03 4.74
C LEU A 186 11.32 16.49 4.28
N SER A 187 10.21 17.08 3.83
CA SER A 187 10.14 18.49 3.46
C SER A 187 10.50 19.40 4.64
N LEU A 188 9.98 19.15 5.83
CA LEU A 188 10.35 19.86 7.07
C LEU A 188 11.84 19.77 7.39
N ALA A 189 12.47 18.66 7.02
CA ALA A 189 13.90 18.42 7.17
C ALA A 189 14.74 19.03 6.04
N GLY A 190 14.14 19.70 5.05
CA GLY A 190 14.85 20.35 3.93
C GLY A 190 15.10 19.45 2.72
N VAL A 191 14.54 18.24 2.70
CA VAL A 191 14.67 17.26 1.61
C VAL A 191 13.61 17.53 0.54
N ASP A 192 14.03 17.57 -0.73
CA ASP A 192 13.09 17.63 -1.86
C ASP A 192 12.46 16.26 -2.09
N VAL A 193 11.14 16.20 -2.27
CA VAL A 193 10.37 14.98 -2.41
C VAL A 193 9.73 14.91 -3.80
N LEU A 194 9.97 13.81 -4.52
CA LEU A 194 9.24 13.43 -5.72
C LEU A 194 8.11 12.45 -5.32
N MET A 195 6.88 12.94 -5.27
CA MET A 195 5.73 12.23 -4.70
C MET A 195 4.89 11.54 -5.77
N CYS A 196 4.82 10.21 -5.74
CA CYS A 196 3.83 9.46 -6.51
C CYS A 196 2.46 9.61 -5.82
N ARG A 197 1.53 10.37 -6.40
CA ARG A 197 0.19 10.62 -5.80
C ARG A 197 -0.81 9.48 -5.97
N GLN A 198 -0.47 8.48 -6.76
CA GLN A 198 -1.27 7.29 -6.98
C GLN A 198 -0.51 6.07 -6.45
N PRO A 199 -1.21 5.00 -6.04
CA PRO A 199 -0.55 3.75 -5.71
C PRO A 199 0.25 3.24 -6.90
N VAL A 200 1.53 2.92 -6.68
CA VAL A 200 2.44 2.44 -7.72
C VAL A 200 3.20 1.20 -7.24
N PRO A 201 3.56 0.27 -8.13
CA PRO A 201 4.43 -0.83 -7.78
C PRO A 201 5.78 -0.35 -7.21
N THR A 202 6.35 -1.10 -6.27
CA THR A 202 7.68 -0.83 -5.71
C THR A 202 8.76 -0.67 -6.81
N PRO A 203 8.77 -1.49 -7.89
CA PRO A 203 9.72 -1.28 -9.00
C PRO A 203 9.56 0.05 -9.74
N VAL A 204 8.37 0.66 -9.73
CA VAL A 204 8.16 1.99 -10.32
C VAL A 204 8.87 3.06 -9.51
N VAL A 205 8.90 2.95 -8.18
CA VAL A 205 9.67 3.86 -7.33
C VAL A 205 11.16 3.77 -7.65
N SER A 206 11.71 2.55 -7.78
CA SER A 206 13.09 2.32 -8.20
C SER A 206 13.40 2.93 -9.58
N PHE A 207 12.48 2.80 -10.51
CA PHE A 207 12.59 3.44 -11.83
C PHE A 207 12.64 4.96 -11.74
N VAL A 208 11.76 5.59 -10.95
CA VAL A 208 11.75 7.05 -10.77
C VAL A 208 13.03 7.54 -10.10
N ILE A 209 13.58 6.81 -9.12
CA ILE A 209 14.84 7.17 -8.46
C ILE A 209 15.95 7.31 -9.50
N THR A 210 16.12 6.29 -10.34
CA THR A 210 17.17 6.27 -11.38
C THR A 210 16.90 7.27 -12.49
N GLN A 211 15.64 7.46 -12.90
CA GLN A 211 15.26 8.42 -13.93
C GLN A 211 15.57 9.87 -13.53
N PHE A 212 15.34 10.23 -12.27
CA PHE A 212 15.52 11.61 -11.78
C PHE A 212 16.83 11.83 -11.01
N GLY A 213 17.70 10.81 -10.93
CA GLY A 213 18.94 10.88 -10.16
C GLY A 213 18.71 11.24 -8.69
N ALA A 214 17.66 10.68 -8.08
CA ALA A 214 17.35 10.90 -6.68
C ALA A 214 18.33 10.16 -5.76
N ASP A 215 18.51 10.66 -4.54
CA ASP A 215 19.48 10.14 -3.57
C ASP A 215 18.94 8.89 -2.83
N GLY A 216 17.69 8.54 -3.09
CA GLY A 216 17.05 7.31 -2.67
C GLY A 216 15.54 7.42 -2.68
N GLY A 217 14.87 6.50 -2.00
CA GLY A 217 13.41 6.49 -1.94
C GLY A 217 12.82 5.72 -0.79
N LEU A 218 11.56 5.99 -0.53
CA LEU A 218 10.74 5.30 0.45
C LEU A 218 9.49 4.75 -0.23
N VAL A 219 9.08 3.53 0.14
CA VAL A 219 7.81 2.96 -0.33
C VAL A 219 6.96 2.58 0.87
N VAL A 220 5.78 3.18 1.01
CA VAL A 220 4.83 2.79 2.05
C VAL A 220 4.08 1.54 1.61
N THR A 221 4.46 0.41 2.20
CA THR A 221 3.89 -0.89 1.85
C THR A 221 4.24 -1.93 2.91
N ALA A 222 3.40 -2.96 2.98
CA ALA A 222 3.75 -4.23 3.62
C ALA A 222 3.80 -5.44 2.65
N SER A 223 4.07 -5.20 1.36
CA SER A 223 4.24 -6.22 0.30
C SER A 223 3.18 -7.31 0.32
N HIS A 224 3.51 -8.50 0.79
CA HIS A 224 2.66 -9.68 0.85
C HIS A 224 1.98 -9.92 2.21
N ASN A 225 2.30 -9.12 3.24
CA ASN A 225 1.76 -9.31 4.59
C ASN A 225 0.22 -9.17 4.64
N PRO A 226 -0.46 -9.76 5.64
CA PRO A 226 -1.91 -9.62 5.82
C PRO A 226 -2.42 -8.15 5.86
N PRO A 227 -3.73 -7.90 5.64
CA PRO A 227 -4.33 -6.56 5.55
C PRO A 227 -4.00 -5.59 6.69
N ARG A 228 -3.81 -6.12 7.90
CA ARG A 228 -3.55 -5.33 9.12
C ARG A 228 -2.15 -4.72 9.19
N TYR A 229 -1.25 -5.10 8.30
CA TYR A 229 0.12 -4.60 8.27
C TYR A 229 0.28 -3.47 7.25
N ASN A 230 1.11 -2.50 7.62
CA ASN A 230 1.73 -1.55 6.71
C ASN A 230 3.20 -1.36 7.12
N GLY A 231 3.94 -0.50 6.43
CA GLY A 231 5.35 -0.35 6.69
C GLY A 231 6.04 0.59 5.71
N VAL A 232 7.37 0.62 5.77
CA VAL A 232 8.20 1.45 4.90
C VAL A 232 9.38 0.62 4.38
N LYS A 233 9.49 0.47 3.06
CA LYS A 233 10.69 0.00 2.37
C LYS A 233 11.64 1.18 2.13
N ILE A 234 12.93 0.94 2.23
CA ILE A 234 13.98 1.92 1.94
C ILE A 234 14.68 1.54 0.64
N LYS A 235 14.86 2.50 -0.26
CA LYS A 235 15.57 2.34 -1.53
C LYS A 235 16.80 3.24 -1.58
N THR A 236 17.89 2.72 -2.12
CA THR A 236 19.15 3.46 -2.33
C THR A 236 19.05 4.37 -3.56
N ALA A 237 20.04 5.24 -3.77
CA ALA A 237 20.16 6.06 -5.00
C ALA A 237 20.24 5.22 -6.29
N ALA A 238 20.65 3.94 -6.20
CA ALA A 238 20.63 3.01 -7.33
C ALA A 238 19.25 2.38 -7.57
N GLY A 239 18.22 2.75 -6.78
CA GLY A 239 16.90 2.12 -6.81
C GLY A 239 16.85 0.73 -6.19
N ALA A 240 17.94 0.22 -5.63
CA ALA A 240 17.99 -1.09 -4.96
C ALA A 240 17.40 -1.02 -3.55
N SER A 241 17.01 -2.17 -2.99
CA SER A 241 16.65 -2.24 -1.56
C SER A 241 17.84 -1.87 -0.67
N ALA A 242 17.56 -1.23 0.46
CA ALA A 242 18.58 -0.82 1.41
C ALA A 242 19.39 -2.03 1.93
N PRO A 243 20.73 -1.93 1.95
CA PRO A 243 21.56 -2.97 2.54
C PRO A 243 21.44 -2.95 4.08
N PRO A 244 21.79 -4.06 4.77
CA PRO A 244 21.69 -4.17 6.22
C PRO A 244 22.38 -3.05 7.00
N GLU A 245 23.50 -2.53 6.48
CA GLU A 245 24.26 -1.45 7.09
C GLU A 245 23.47 -0.14 7.12
N LEU A 246 22.75 0.18 6.03
CA LEU A 246 21.86 1.33 5.96
C LEU A 246 20.69 1.15 6.92
N CYS A 247 20.07 -0.02 6.93
CA CYS A 247 18.99 -0.35 7.87
C CYS A 247 19.43 -0.13 9.34
N ARG A 248 20.58 -0.66 9.73
CA ARG A 248 21.14 -0.48 11.08
C ARG A 248 21.41 0.99 11.40
N ALA A 249 21.98 1.72 10.44
CA ALA A 249 22.22 3.16 10.58
C ALA A 249 20.91 3.94 10.85
N LEU A 250 19.79 3.56 10.20
CA LEU A 250 18.49 4.16 10.48
C LEU A 250 17.96 3.77 11.86
N GLU A 251 18.09 2.51 12.28
CA GLU A 251 17.67 2.06 13.61
C GLU A 251 18.39 2.81 14.73
N GLU A 252 19.70 3.02 14.60
CA GLU A 252 20.50 3.78 15.55
C GLU A 252 20.02 5.24 15.64
N ARG A 253 19.74 5.89 14.51
CA ARG A 253 19.18 7.25 14.46
C ARG A 253 17.81 7.34 15.13
N ILE A 254 16.94 6.37 14.85
CA ILE A 254 15.62 6.29 15.46
C ILE A 254 15.75 6.11 16.99
N ALA A 255 16.65 5.24 17.44
CA ALA A 255 16.86 4.97 18.87
C ALA A 255 17.37 6.22 19.62
N ARG A 256 18.21 7.05 19.00
CA ARG A 256 18.69 8.31 19.60
C ARG A 256 17.56 9.32 19.88
N SER A 257 16.41 9.19 19.22
CA SER A 257 15.25 10.07 19.44
C SER A 257 15.59 11.57 19.36
N GLN A 258 16.52 11.95 18.47
CA GLN A 258 16.92 13.33 18.30
C GLN A 258 15.92 14.10 17.42
N PRO A 259 15.78 15.42 17.62
CA PRO A 259 15.09 16.26 16.65
C PRO A 259 15.79 16.13 15.29
N GLY A 260 15.02 16.01 14.21
CA GLY A 260 15.57 15.91 12.87
C GLY A 260 16.40 17.13 12.48
N PRO A 261 17.16 17.06 11.37
CA PRO A 261 17.95 18.18 10.92
C PRO A 261 17.09 19.45 10.84
N LYS A 262 17.64 20.56 11.36
CA LYS A 262 17.02 21.88 11.28
C LYS A 262 17.42 22.50 9.94
N ALA A 263 16.63 22.28 8.92
CA ALA A 263 16.84 22.95 7.65
C ALA A 263 16.40 24.43 7.75
N PRO A 264 17.13 25.36 7.10
CA PRO A 264 16.79 26.78 7.09
C PRO A 264 15.48 27.05 6.33
N ALA A 265 15.10 26.15 5.41
CA ALA A 265 13.83 26.21 4.69
C ALA A 265 13.35 24.80 4.35
N ARG A 266 12.03 24.65 4.20
CA ARG A 266 11.40 23.40 3.77
C ARG A 266 11.87 22.99 2.37
N GLY A 267 11.98 21.68 2.14
CA GLY A 267 12.16 21.10 0.81
C GLY A 267 10.88 21.11 -0.01
N ASN A 268 11.01 21.04 -1.32
CA ASN A 268 9.86 21.05 -2.23
C ASN A 268 9.20 19.68 -2.29
N ILE A 269 7.87 19.64 -2.42
CA ILE A 269 7.15 18.40 -2.72
C ILE A 269 6.59 18.54 -4.14
N THR A 270 7.12 17.74 -5.05
CA THR A 270 6.77 17.76 -6.48
C THR A 270 6.08 16.46 -6.84
N ASP A 271 4.88 16.55 -7.40
CA ASP A 271 4.13 15.37 -7.81
C ASP A 271 4.72 14.77 -9.10
N VAL A 272 4.83 13.43 -9.14
CA VAL A 272 5.25 12.67 -10.31
C VAL A 272 4.17 11.69 -10.75
N ARG A 273 4.05 11.49 -12.07
CA ARG A 273 3.14 10.53 -12.70
C ARG A 273 3.96 9.55 -13.56
N PRO A 274 4.53 8.49 -12.95
CA PRO A 274 5.58 7.72 -13.60
C PRO A 274 5.09 6.53 -14.44
N LEU A 275 3.80 6.19 -14.37
CA LEU A 275 3.29 4.93 -14.95
C LEU A 275 3.46 4.88 -16.47
N ASP A 276 3.11 5.95 -17.20
CA ASP A 276 3.25 5.97 -18.67
C ASP A 276 4.71 5.79 -19.09
N ALA A 277 5.63 6.57 -18.50
CA ALA A 277 7.07 6.45 -18.76
C ALA A 277 7.65 5.08 -18.37
N TYR A 278 7.11 4.47 -17.31
CA TYR A 278 7.51 3.13 -16.88
C TYR A 278 7.03 2.06 -17.87
N LEU A 279 5.77 2.14 -18.34
CA LEU A 279 5.23 1.22 -19.35
C LEU A 279 5.99 1.36 -20.68
N GLU A 280 6.28 2.58 -21.12
CA GLU A 280 7.13 2.83 -22.29
C GLU A 280 8.54 2.23 -22.11
N ARG A 281 9.11 2.31 -20.90
CA ARG A 281 10.39 1.67 -20.61
C ARG A 281 10.28 0.15 -20.73
N LEU A 282 9.22 -0.47 -20.23
CA LEU A 282 8.98 -1.91 -20.36
C LEU A 282 8.87 -2.34 -21.83
N GLU A 283 8.17 -1.57 -22.67
CA GLU A 283 8.07 -1.83 -24.11
C GLU A 283 9.43 -1.80 -24.82
N ARG A 284 10.40 -1.04 -24.31
CA ARG A 284 11.76 -0.96 -24.87
C ARG A 284 12.70 -2.08 -24.39
N VAL A 285 12.45 -2.67 -23.23
CA VAL A 285 13.35 -3.69 -22.65
C VAL A 285 12.82 -5.12 -22.78
N ALA A 286 11.54 -5.29 -23.13
CA ALA A 286 10.89 -6.57 -23.31
C ALA A 286 10.22 -6.66 -24.69
N PRO A 287 10.03 -7.87 -25.25
CA PRO A 287 9.43 -8.05 -26.58
C PRO A 287 7.90 -7.90 -26.55
N VAL A 288 7.39 -6.78 -26.02
CA VAL A 288 5.94 -6.55 -25.80
C VAL A 288 5.15 -6.65 -27.11
N ALA A 289 5.67 -6.09 -28.21
CA ALA A 289 5.03 -6.20 -29.51
C ALA A 289 4.87 -7.66 -29.99
N ALA A 290 5.90 -8.49 -29.80
CA ALA A 290 5.82 -9.92 -30.14
C ALA A 290 4.81 -10.65 -29.24
N ILE A 291 4.77 -10.31 -27.94
CA ILE A 291 3.78 -10.87 -27.01
C ILE A 291 2.37 -10.46 -27.41
N ARG A 292 2.12 -9.20 -27.80
CA ARG A 292 0.81 -8.73 -28.29
C ARG A 292 0.36 -9.52 -29.53
N ALA A 293 1.26 -9.82 -30.45
CA ALA A 293 0.97 -10.57 -31.67
C ALA A 293 0.86 -12.11 -31.48
N ALA A 294 1.21 -12.65 -30.30
CA ALA A 294 1.28 -14.11 -30.11
C ALA A 294 -0.08 -14.81 -29.97
N GLY A 295 -1.16 -14.08 -29.68
CA GLY A 295 -2.50 -14.67 -29.52
C GLY A 295 -2.74 -15.37 -28.18
N PHE A 296 -2.00 -15.00 -27.14
CA PHE A 296 -2.16 -15.58 -25.81
C PHE A 296 -3.45 -15.10 -25.14
N THR A 297 -4.09 -15.97 -24.38
CA THR A 297 -5.09 -15.56 -23.39
C THR A 297 -4.44 -15.63 -22.01
N VAL A 298 -4.27 -14.47 -21.37
CA VAL A 298 -3.59 -14.33 -20.08
C VAL A 298 -4.61 -13.94 -19.02
N ILE A 299 -4.65 -14.68 -17.92
CA ILE A 299 -5.38 -14.25 -16.72
C ILE A 299 -4.38 -13.64 -15.74
N ALA A 300 -4.58 -12.39 -15.36
CA ALA A 300 -3.73 -11.68 -14.42
C ALA A 300 -4.44 -11.51 -13.08
N ASP A 301 -3.73 -11.76 -11.98
CA ASP A 301 -4.21 -11.55 -10.62
C ASP A 301 -3.25 -10.60 -9.88
N PRO A 302 -3.56 -9.29 -9.79
CA PRO A 302 -2.77 -8.35 -9.01
C PRO A 302 -2.99 -8.53 -7.50
N LEU A 303 -3.84 -9.49 -7.06
CA LEU A 303 -4.20 -9.73 -5.67
C LEU A 303 -4.64 -8.44 -4.94
N TYR A 304 -5.46 -7.62 -5.62
CA TYR A 304 -5.92 -6.29 -5.19
C TYR A 304 -4.81 -5.23 -5.03
N GLY A 305 -3.58 -5.55 -5.44
CA GLY A 305 -2.37 -4.75 -5.34
C GLY A 305 -2.18 -3.73 -6.45
N THR A 306 -0.96 -3.20 -6.52
CA THR A 306 -0.59 -2.03 -7.33
C THR A 306 -0.47 -2.31 -8.82
N THR A 307 -0.31 -3.56 -9.24
CA THR A 307 -0.18 -3.95 -10.66
C THR A 307 -1.49 -3.98 -11.43
N ALA A 308 -2.63 -3.82 -10.73
CA ALA A 308 -3.95 -3.86 -11.36
C ALA A 308 -4.11 -2.74 -12.40
N GLY A 309 -4.52 -3.14 -13.60
CA GLY A 309 -4.66 -2.32 -14.80
C GLY A 309 -3.39 -2.23 -15.64
N LEU A 310 -2.20 -2.54 -15.11
CA LEU A 310 -0.93 -2.33 -15.82
C LEU A 310 -0.69 -3.40 -16.88
N LEU A 311 -0.92 -4.67 -16.56
CA LEU A 311 -0.65 -5.75 -17.51
C LEU A 311 -1.64 -5.76 -18.70
N PRO A 312 -2.95 -5.51 -18.51
CA PRO A 312 -3.87 -5.28 -19.62
C PRO A 312 -3.47 -4.09 -20.50
N GLN A 313 -3.03 -2.96 -19.91
CA GLN A 313 -2.53 -1.82 -20.69
C GLN A 313 -1.30 -2.20 -21.52
N LEU A 314 -0.43 -3.04 -21.00
CA LEU A 314 0.78 -3.47 -21.71
C LEU A 314 0.48 -4.53 -22.78
N LEU A 315 -0.45 -5.47 -22.56
CA LEU A 315 -0.59 -6.66 -23.41
C LEU A 315 -1.81 -6.66 -24.34
N ASN A 316 -2.85 -5.86 -24.08
CA ASN A 316 -4.00 -5.79 -24.98
C ASN A 316 -3.69 -4.89 -26.19
N GLY A 317 -4.10 -5.32 -27.39
CA GLY A 317 -4.00 -4.48 -28.59
C GLY A 317 -4.15 -5.24 -29.90
N ASP A 318 -3.50 -6.41 -30.01
CA ASP A 318 -3.46 -7.19 -31.25
C ASP A 318 -4.23 -8.51 -31.10
N LEU A 319 -3.52 -9.63 -30.87
CA LEU A 319 -4.11 -10.96 -30.76
C LEU A 319 -4.16 -11.45 -29.31
N THR A 320 -3.17 -11.07 -28.50
CA THR A 320 -3.11 -11.39 -27.08
C THR A 320 -4.15 -10.60 -26.29
N LYS A 321 -4.81 -11.28 -25.36
CA LYS A 321 -5.81 -10.73 -24.45
C LYS A 321 -5.39 -11.02 -23.01
N CYS A 322 -5.34 -9.98 -22.20
CA CYS A 322 -5.11 -10.04 -20.77
C CYS A 322 -6.37 -9.60 -20.04
N VAL A 323 -6.89 -10.50 -19.20
CA VAL A 323 -8.07 -10.28 -18.36
C VAL A 323 -7.64 -10.35 -16.90
N GLU A 324 -8.06 -9.37 -16.11
CA GLU A 324 -7.75 -9.36 -14.69
C GLU A 324 -8.87 -9.93 -13.83
N ILE A 325 -8.47 -10.64 -12.78
CA ILE A 325 -9.29 -10.92 -11.61
C ILE A 325 -8.77 -10.10 -10.43
N ASN A 326 -9.58 -9.84 -9.41
CA ASN A 326 -9.17 -9.12 -8.18
C ASN A 326 -8.49 -7.75 -8.41
N ALA A 327 -8.77 -7.06 -9.53
CA ALA A 327 -8.16 -5.76 -9.86
C ALA A 327 -8.73 -4.57 -9.07
N VAL A 328 -9.91 -4.73 -8.46
CA VAL A 328 -10.57 -3.68 -7.69
C VAL A 328 -9.74 -3.32 -6.46
N HIS A 329 -9.68 -2.03 -6.11
CA HIS A 329 -9.03 -1.62 -4.88
C HIS A 329 -9.83 -2.14 -3.68
N ASN A 330 -9.27 -3.11 -2.96
CA ASN A 330 -9.80 -3.59 -1.69
C ASN A 330 -8.67 -3.90 -0.69
N PRO A 331 -8.42 -3.03 0.29
CA PRO A 331 -7.30 -3.19 1.23
C PRO A 331 -7.51 -4.34 2.24
N LEU A 332 -8.69 -5.00 2.23
CA LEU A 332 -8.98 -6.15 3.07
C LEU A 332 -8.59 -7.49 2.43
N PHE A 333 -8.15 -7.49 1.17
CA PHE A 333 -7.72 -8.67 0.42
C PHE A 333 -8.71 -9.86 0.54
N PRO A 334 -9.99 -9.70 0.12
CA PRO A 334 -11.01 -10.69 0.41
C PRO A 334 -10.72 -12.02 -0.27
N GLY A 335 -10.89 -13.10 0.50
CA GLY A 335 -10.69 -14.48 0.04
C GLY A 335 -9.24 -14.97 0.09
N ILE A 336 -8.29 -14.14 0.53
CA ILE A 336 -6.87 -14.50 0.68
C ILE A 336 -6.34 -14.01 2.04
N SER A 337 -5.27 -14.61 2.55
CA SER A 337 -4.69 -14.26 3.86
C SER A 337 -3.84 -12.97 3.81
N GLY A 338 -3.27 -12.71 2.64
CA GLY A 338 -2.49 -11.55 2.25
C GLY A 338 -2.25 -11.63 0.74
N PRO A 339 -1.80 -10.55 0.10
CA PRO A 339 -1.59 -10.52 -1.35
C PRO A 339 -0.23 -11.17 -1.67
N GLU A 340 -0.07 -12.46 -1.35
CA GLU A 340 1.11 -13.24 -1.69
C GLU A 340 0.77 -14.26 -2.78
N PRO A 341 1.54 -14.36 -3.88
CA PRO A 341 1.30 -15.32 -4.95
C PRO A 341 1.77 -16.73 -4.57
N VAL A 342 1.18 -17.29 -3.51
CA VAL A 342 1.37 -18.68 -3.06
C VAL A 342 0.13 -19.49 -3.39
N GLU A 343 0.29 -20.79 -3.64
CA GLU A 343 -0.76 -21.72 -4.09
C GLU A 343 -2.09 -21.55 -3.33
N GLN A 344 -2.02 -21.38 -2.01
CA GLN A 344 -3.17 -21.20 -1.12
C GLN A 344 -4.06 -19.98 -1.50
N ASN A 345 -3.47 -18.92 -2.05
CA ASN A 345 -4.17 -17.71 -2.48
C ASN A 345 -4.59 -17.75 -3.97
N LEU A 346 -4.05 -18.68 -4.75
CA LEU A 346 -4.19 -18.71 -6.22
C LEU A 346 -5.33 -19.57 -6.74
N GLY A 347 -6.15 -20.18 -5.86
CA GLY A 347 -7.25 -21.06 -6.29
C GLY A 347 -8.27 -20.38 -7.22
N LYS A 348 -8.48 -19.05 -7.10
CA LYS A 348 -9.33 -18.30 -8.03
C LYS A 348 -8.67 -18.13 -9.41
N LEU A 349 -7.37 -17.84 -9.43
CA LEU A 349 -6.59 -17.73 -10.67
C LEU A 349 -6.54 -19.08 -11.41
N GLN A 350 -6.23 -20.17 -10.70
CA GLN A 350 -6.19 -21.52 -11.28
C GLN A 350 -7.52 -21.89 -11.96
N ARG A 351 -8.65 -21.65 -11.29
CA ARG A 351 -9.98 -21.87 -11.88
C ARG A 351 -10.22 -20.98 -13.09
N ALA A 352 -9.93 -19.69 -13.00
CA ALA A 352 -10.11 -18.75 -14.10
C ALA A 352 -9.28 -19.13 -15.34
N VAL A 353 -8.07 -19.65 -15.15
CA VAL A 353 -7.22 -20.16 -16.24
C VAL A 353 -7.86 -21.38 -16.90
N VAL A 354 -8.31 -22.37 -16.11
CA VAL A 354 -8.95 -23.59 -16.65
C VAL A 354 -10.28 -23.30 -17.33
N ASP A 355 -11.16 -22.57 -16.65
CA ASP A 355 -12.51 -22.22 -17.13
C ASP A 355 -12.44 -21.34 -18.39
N GLY A 356 -11.51 -20.40 -18.40
CA GLY A 356 -11.26 -19.51 -19.54
C GLY A 356 -10.44 -20.13 -20.67
N ARG A 357 -9.97 -21.38 -20.52
CA ARG A 357 -8.99 -22.03 -21.42
C ARG A 357 -7.81 -21.11 -21.75
N ALA A 358 -7.34 -20.38 -20.74
CA ALA A 358 -6.28 -19.42 -20.88
C ALA A 358 -4.94 -20.12 -21.14
N THR A 359 -4.05 -19.44 -21.85
CA THR A 359 -2.68 -19.91 -22.10
C THR A 359 -1.86 -19.95 -20.81
N LEU A 360 -1.99 -18.93 -19.96
CA LEU A 360 -1.33 -18.88 -18.66
C LEU A 360 -2.06 -17.97 -17.66
N GLY A 361 -1.73 -18.14 -16.38
CA GLY A 361 -2.06 -17.24 -15.29
C GLY A 361 -0.81 -16.57 -14.74
N LEU A 362 -0.91 -15.31 -14.31
CA LEU A 362 0.17 -14.56 -13.65
C LEU A 362 -0.37 -13.88 -12.40
N ALA A 363 0.29 -14.06 -11.26
CA ALA A 363 -0.08 -13.38 -10.02
C ALA A 363 1.04 -12.47 -9.50
N PHE A 364 0.67 -11.29 -9.02
CA PHE A 364 1.60 -10.35 -8.41
C PHE A 364 1.26 -10.13 -6.94
N ASP A 365 2.29 -9.89 -6.12
CA ASP A 365 2.07 -9.51 -4.72
C ASP A 365 1.57 -8.06 -4.57
N GLY A 366 1.24 -7.68 -3.33
CA GLY A 366 0.51 -6.43 -3.06
C GLY A 366 1.16 -5.15 -3.57
N ASP A 367 2.50 -5.10 -3.62
CA ASP A 367 3.27 -3.99 -4.16
C ASP A 367 4.01 -4.29 -5.47
N GLY A 368 3.79 -5.47 -6.05
CA GLY A 368 4.14 -5.78 -7.43
C GLY A 368 5.63 -6.01 -7.68
N ASP A 369 6.39 -6.45 -6.67
CA ASP A 369 7.79 -6.84 -6.85
C ASP A 369 8.01 -8.35 -6.91
N ARG A 370 6.96 -9.15 -6.66
CA ARG A 370 6.97 -10.61 -6.86
C ARG A 370 5.99 -11.03 -7.96
N LEU A 371 6.33 -12.14 -8.60
CA LEU A 371 5.52 -12.81 -9.62
C LEU A 371 5.42 -14.30 -9.27
N GLY A 372 4.23 -14.88 -9.43
CA GLY A 372 3.98 -16.32 -9.28
C GLY A 372 3.03 -16.88 -10.33
#